data_AF-A0A2H2Z8Y2-F1
#
_entry.id   AF-A0A2H2Z8Y2-F1
#
_cell.length_a   1.000
_cell.length_b   1.000
_cell.length_c   1.000
_cell.angle_alpha   90.00
_cell.angle_beta   90.00
_cell.angle_gamma   90.00
#
_symmetry.space_group_name_H-M   'P 1'
#
loop_
_entity.id
_entity.type
_entity.pdbx_description
1 polymer ?
#
loop_
_entity_poly.entity_id
_entity_poly.type
_entity_poly.pdbx_seq_one_letter_code
_entity_poly.pdbx_strand_id
1 'polypeptide(L)'
;MDPTLDELQVDPLDEEIASLKQQGKFLTLKVECSTILSSPSIQEALLSSLNPQPSPKSAALRPRKPRKPVERDEQRLLERSKQQEAYNQQCLYRIAASVTAFKVRDPDPSAVDGGHVLGLRFEIMTRGHFLQPYYVMLNRPYPGNPKFLRIHRHTVPPAIPLPGLAARHLPAPKQQTEDRGEEGTLPSPPKQDIERFVKSLRREIMRYHNRLGVSADLRRSLGAHSSHGLMAADGSLPPNAIVDVSIADTEAKQIRLTWADERNGRLVMDDDGRVVKFMVFGAEGRDWETTRQLGESQGHVEDVAKMLEQFAAGRES
;
A
#
# COMPACT_ATOMS: atom_id res chain seq x y z
N MET A 1 -58.56 -26.26 0.42
CA MET A 1 -57.32 -25.86 1.10
C MET A 1 -56.46 -25.19 0.05
N ASP A 2 -56.56 -23.87 -0.01
CA ASP A 2 -55.76 -23.04 -0.92
C ASP A 2 -54.32 -22.94 -0.41
N PRO A 3 -53.31 -23.03 -1.28
CA PRO A 3 -51.94 -22.72 -0.90
C PRO A 3 -51.77 -21.20 -0.89
N THR A 4 -51.32 -20.69 0.25
CA THR A 4 -50.95 -19.30 0.50
C THR A 4 -49.88 -18.84 -0.48
N LEU A 5 -50.18 -17.75 -1.20
CA LEU A 5 -49.24 -16.96 -1.98
C LEU A 5 -48.20 -16.36 -1.03
N ASP A 6 -46.98 -16.89 -1.09
CA ASP A 6 -45.80 -16.28 -0.48
C ASP A 6 -45.41 -15.08 -1.37
N GLU A 7 -45.85 -13.90 -0.97
CA GLU A 7 -45.45 -12.64 -1.60
C GLU A 7 -43.93 -12.49 -1.45
N LEU A 8 -43.25 -12.44 -2.60
CA LEU A 8 -41.85 -12.10 -2.73
C LEU A 8 -41.64 -10.67 -2.20
N GLN A 9 -41.45 -10.52 -0.90
CA GLN A 9 -40.91 -9.31 -0.30
C GLN A 9 -39.47 -9.16 -0.82
N VAL A 10 -39.31 -8.31 -1.83
CA VAL A 10 -38.01 -7.82 -2.26
C VAL A 10 -37.38 -7.14 -1.05
N ASP A 11 -36.25 -7.67 -0.60
CA ASP A 11 -35.54 -7.17 0.58
C ASP A 11 -35.17 -5.70 0.29
N PRO A 12 -35.52 -4.72 1.15
CA PRO A 12 -35.19 -3.30 0.93
C PRO A 12 -33.69 -3.06 0.68
N LEU A 13 -32.84 -3.96 1.17
CA LEU A 13 -31.41 -4.00 0.88
C LEU A 13 -31.09 -4.25 -0.60
N ASP A 14 -31.88 -5.05 -1.32
CA ASP A 14 -31.67 -5.33 -2.73
C ASP A 14 -32.03 -4.14 -3.62
N GLU A 15 -33.04 -3.35 -3.23
CA GLU A 15 -33.36 -2.08 -3.89
C GLU A 15 -32.28 -1.03 -3.64
N GLU A 16 -31.75 -0.95 -2.41
CA GLU A 16 -30.63 -0.07 -2.09
C GLU A 16 -29.37 -0.46 -2.86
N ILE A 17 -29.06 -1.76 -2.96
CA ILE A 17 -27.94 -2.28 -3.76
C ILE A 17 -28.15 -1.97 -5.25
N ALA A 18 -29.37 -2.08 -5.78
CA ALA A 18 -29.67 -1.76 -7.16
C ALA A 18 -29.48 -0.25 -7.44
N SER A 19 -29.97 0.60 -6.53
CA SER A 19 -29.81 2.05 -6.58
C SER A 19 -28.34 2.47 -6.52
N LEU A 20 -27.57 1.91 -5.57
CA LEU A 20 -26.13 2.17 -5.45
C LEU A 20 -25.35 1.67 -6.67
N LYS A 21 -25.71 0.53 -7.26
CA LYS A 21 -25.13 0.05 -8.54
C LYS A 21 -25.47 0.99 -9.69
N GLN A 22 -26.66 1.58 -9.72
CA GLN A 22 -27.07 2.52 -10.75
C GLN A 22 -26.35 3.87 -10.60
N GLN A 23 -26.17 4.36 -9.36
CA GLN A 23 -25.37 5.55 -9.04
C GLN A 23 -23.87 5.32 -9.30
N GLY A 24 -23.35 4.13 -8.99
CA GLY A 24 -21.96 3.74 -9.24
C GLY A 24 -21.58 3.68 -10.72
N LYS A 25 -22.56 3.43 -11.63
CA LYS A 25 -22.34 3.53 -13.08
C LYS A 25 -21.98 4.94 -13.55
N PHE A 26 -22.35 5.98 -12.79
CA PHE A 26 -22.04 7.38 -13.11
C PHE A 26 -20.73 7.88 -12.48
N LEU A 27 -20.23 7.19 -11.46
CA LEU A 27 -18.96 7.51 -10.79
C LEU A 27 -17.81 6.71 -11.43
N THR A 28 -17.58 6.94 -12.72
CA THR A 28 -16.33 6.53 -13.35
C THR A 28 -15.25 7.46 -12.78
N LEU A 29 -14.44 6.95 -11.85
CA LEU A 29 -13.24 7.63 -11.36
C LEU A 29 -12.30 7.87 -12.56
N LYS A 30 -12.47 9.00 -13.22
CA LYS A 30 -11.57 9.46 -14.27
C LYS A 30 -10.32 9.98 -13.58
N VAL A 31 -9.24 9.22 -13.69
CA VAL A 31 -7.91 9.77 -13.43
C VAL A 31 -7.66 10.79 -14.54
N GLU A 32 -7.70 12.07 -14.21
CA GLU A 32 -7.38 13.18 -15.12
C GLU A 32 -5.87 13.18 -15.42
N CYS A 33 -5.41 12.16 -16.15
CA CYS A 33 -4.11 12.16 -16.79
C CYS A 33 -4.23 13.11 -17.99
N SER A 34 -3.70 14.33 -17.84
CA SER A 34 -3.81 15.45 -18.78
C SER A 34 -3.07 15.23 -20.11
N THR A 35 -3.53 14.26 -20.90
CA THR A 35 -3.07 14.06 -22.28
C THR A 35 -4.20 14.34 -23.27
N ILE A 36 -3.91 15.16 -24.27
CA ILE A 36 -4.83 15.48 -25.37
C ILE A 36 -5.41 14.19 -26.01
N LEU A 37 -4.62 13.12 -26.08
CA LEU A 37 -5.00 11.83 -26.67
C LEU A 37 -5.94 10.96 -25.82
N SER A 38 -6.13 11.28 -24.53
CA SER A 38 -7.07 10.59 -23.65
C SER A 38 -8.43 11.29 -23.56
N SER A 39 -8.61 12.41 -24.27
CA SER A 39 -9.91 13.09 -24.36
C SER A 39 -10.89 12.28 -25.24
N PRO A 40 -12.11 12.00 -24.76
CA PRO A 40 -13.12 11.26 -25.53
C PRO A 40 -13.44 11.92 -26.88
N SER A 41 -13.52 13.26 -26.93
CA SER A 41 -13.83 13.99 -28.15
C SER A 41 -12.75 13.83 -29.23
N ILE A 42 -11.50 13.70 -28.83
CA ILE A 42 -10.37 13.52 -29.73
C ILE A 42 -10.31 12.06 -30.21
N GLN A 43 -10.62 11.11 -29.33
CA GLN A 43 -10.75 9.70 -29.72
C GLN A 43 -11.87 9.49 -30.75
N GLU A 44 -13.05 10.08 -30.52
CA GLU A 44 -14.18 10.02 -31.44
C GLU A 44 -13.85 10.66 -32.79
N ALA A 45 -13.16 11.81 -32.79
CA ALA A 45 -12.70 12.46 -34.01
C ALA A 45 -11.70 11.60 -34.80
N LEU A 46 -10.74 10.96 -34.14
CA LEU A 46 -9.77 10.05 -34.77
C LEU A 46 -10.44 8.78 -35.32
N LEU A 47 -11.40 8.21 -34.60
CA LEU A 47 -12.16 7.05 -35.07
C LEU A 47 -13.02 7.40 -36.30
N SER A 48 -13.61 8.59 -36.30
CA SER A 48 -14.45 9.09 -37.40
C SER A 48 -13.63 9.43 -38.66
N SER A 49 -12.39 9.89 -38.51
CA SER A 49 -11.50 10.18 -39.65
C SER A 49 -11.02 8.92 -40.36
N LEU A 50 -10.76 7.85 -39.60
CA LEU A 50 -10.28 6.55 -40.10
C LEU A 50 -11.40 5.70 -40.73
N ASN A 51 -12.66 5.92 -40.35
CA ASN A 51 -13.81 5.21 -40.92
C ASN A 51 -14.84 6.19 -41.52
N PRO A 52 -14.51 6.88 -42.63
CA PRO A 52 -15.43 7.79 -43.28
C PRO A 52 -16.58 6.98 -43.89
N GLN A 53 -17.73 6.94 -43.22
CA GLN A 53 -18.97 6.50 -43.82
C GLN A 53 -19.21 7.29 -45.12
N PRO A 54 -19.44 6.62 -46.27
CA PRO A 54 -19.73 7.32 -47.50
C PRO A 54 -21.12 7.95 -47.40
N SER A 55 -21.17 9.25 -47.12
CA SER A 55 -22.40 10.02 -47.31
C SER A 55 -22.60 10.26 -48.82
N PRO A 56 -23.80 9.99 -49.39
CA PRO A 56 -24.04 10.00 -50.84
C PRO A 56 -23.89 11.38 -51.49
N LYS A 57 -23.64 12.45 -50.73
CA LYS A 57 -23.50 13.83 -51.24
C LYS A 57 -22.05 14.30 -51.42
N SER A 58 -21.05 13.51 -51.02
CA SER A 58 -19.65 13.98 -50.93
C SER A 58 -18.73 13.48 -52.07
N ALA A 59 -19.24 12.68 -53.00
CA ALA A 59 -18.44 12.03 -54.04
C ALA A 59 -18.06 12.95 -55.23
N ALA A 60 -18.66 14.14 -55.36
CA ALA A 60 -18.58 14.91 -56.60
C ALA A 60 -17.45 15.95 -56.69
N LEU A 61 -16.76 16.32 -55.59
CA LEU A 61 -15.96 17.57 -55.57
C LEU A 61 -14.59 17.52 -54.86
N ARG A 62 -13.97 16.35 -54.67
CA ARG A 62 -12.61 16.31 -54.06
C ARG A 62 -11.50 16.00 -55.07
N PRO A 63 -10.50 16.90 -55.26
CA PRO A 63 -9.32 16.59 -56.05
C PRO A 63 -8.48 15.49 -55.37
N ARG A 64 -8.15 14.44 -56.14
CA ARG A 64 -7.33 13.29 -55.73
C ARG A 64 -5.87 13.73 -55.53
N LYS A 65 -5.47 14.15 -54.31
CA LYS A 65 -4.07 14.08 -53.87
C LYS A 65 -3.80 12.70 -53.22
N PRO A 66 -2.59 12.11 -53.36
CA PRO A 66 -2.28 10.81 -52.80
C PRO A 66 -2.31 10.89 -51.25
N ARG A 67 -3.34 10.30 -50.64
CA ARG A 67 -3.67 10.30 -49.19
C ARG A 67 -2.73 9.48 -48.28
N LYS A 68 -1.71 8.82 -48.83
CA LYS A 68 -0.93 7.78 -48.13
C LYS A 68 -0.18 8.21 -46.85
N PRO A 69 0.32 9.46 -46.67
CA PRO A 69 1.03 9.84 -45.43
C PRO A 69 0.08 10.07 -44.26
N VAL A 70 -1.07 10.71 -44.52
CA VAL A 70 -2.02 11.16 -43.48
C VAL A 70 -2.73 9.98 -42.83
N GLU A 71 -3.12 8.98 -43.60
CA GLU A 71 -3.73 7.74 -43.08
C GLU A 71 -2.78 6.97 -42.15
N ARG A 72 -1.47 6.97 -42.45
CA ARG A 72 -0.44 6.33 -41.60
C ARG A 72 -0.26 7.09 -40.29
N ASP A 73 -0.30 8.41 -40.32
CA ASP A 73 -0.16 9.23 -39.11
C ASP A 73 -1.42 9.15 -38.23
N GLU A 74 -2.62 9.12 -38.81
CA GLU A 74 -3.87 8.89 -38.07
C GLU A 74 -3.91 7.50 -37.43
N GLN A 75 -3.47 6.45 -38.13
CA GLN A 75 -3.34 5.10 -37.57
C GLN A 75 -2.35 5.06 -36.39
N ARG A 76 -1.19 5.71 -36.53
CA ARG A 76 -0.21 5.84 -35.43
C ARG A 76 -0.79 6.59 -34.24
N LEU A 77 -1.53 7.67 -34.48
CA LEU A 77 -2.20 8.42 -33.41
C LEU A 77 -3.25 7.58 -32.69
N LEU A 78 -4.01 6.76 -33.43
CA LEU A 78 -4.96 5.83 -32.83
C LEU A 78 -4.26 4.75 -31.98
N GLU A 79 -3.17 4.18 -32.49
CA GLU A 79 -2.35 3.23 -31.71
C GLU A 79 -1.81 3.85 -30.42
N ARG A 80 -1.30 5.09 -30.50
CA ARG A 80 -0.84 5.83 -29.33
C ARG A 80 -1.97 6.15 -28.36
N SER A 81 -3.16 6.50 -28.85
CA SER A 81 -4.33 6.74 -28.01
C SER A 81 -4.75 5.48 -27.27
N LYS A 82 -4.79 4.31 -27.94
CA LYS A 82 -5.07 3.01 -27.31
C LYS A 82 -4.01 2.64 -26.28
N GLN A 83 -2.73 2.89 -26.57
CA GLN A 83 -1.64 2.70 -25.60
C GLN A 83 -1.82 3.59 -24.36
N GLN A 84 -2.23 4.85 -24.56
CA GLN A 84 -2.50 5.78 -23.46
C GLN A 84 -3.70 5.33 -22.62
N GLU A 85 -4.76 4.82 -23.24
CA GLU A 85 -5.92 4.27 -22.54
C GLU A 85 -5.53 3.06 -21.67
N ALA A 86 -4.78 2.11 -22.24
CA ALA A 86 -4.27 0.96 -21.50
C ALA A 86 -3.35 1.38 -20.34
N TYR A 87 -2.51 2.40 -20.55
CA TYR A 87 -1.67 2.97 -19.49
C TYR A 87 -2.50 3.63 -18.38
N ASN A 88 -3.52 4.40 -18.73
CA ASN A 88 -4.42 5.03 -17.76
C ASN A 88 -5.15 3.97 -16.93
N GLN A 89 -5.63 2.90 -17.58
CA GLN A 89 -6.26 1.77 -16.91
C GLN A 89 -5.28 1.06 -15.96
N GLN A 90 -4.04 0.85 -16.38
CA GLN A 90 -2.99 0.28 -15.52
C GLN A 90 -2.71 1.16 -14.30
N CYS A 91 -2.61 2.48 -14.49
CA CYS A 91 -2.44 3.44 -13.39
C CYS A 91 -3.63 3.43 -12.43
N LEU A 92 -4.86 3.34 -12.94
CA LEU A 92 -6.05 3.22 -12.10
C LEU A 92 -6.02 1.96 -11.23
N TYR A 93 -5.70 0.79 -11.80
CA TYR A 93 -5.55 -0.44 -11.02
C TYR A 93 -4.46 -0.32 -9.95
N ARG A 94 -3.35 0.32 -10.29
CA ARG A 94 -2.23 0.55 -9.38
C ARG A 94 -2.62 1.43 -8.19
N ILE A 95 -3.33 2.53 -8.44
CA ILE A 95 -3.82 3.44 -7.40
C ILE A 95 -4.88 2.75 -6.53
N ALA A 96 -5.85 2.06 -7.13
CA ALA A 96 -6.99 1.49 -6.42
C ALA A 96 -6.66 0.21 -5.65
N ALA A 97 -5.90 -0.71 -6.26
CA ALA A 97 -5.62 -2.01 -5.67
C ALA A 97 -4.35 -2.00 -4.80
N SER A 98 -3.45 -1.02 -4.96
CA SER A 98 -2.11 -0.87 -4.34
C SER A 98 -1.12 -2.01 -4.55
N VAL A 99 -1.61 -3.21 -4.89
CA VAL A 99 -0.81 -4.37 -5.27
C VAL A 99 -1.23 -4.79 -6.66
N THR A 100 -0.26 -4.94 -7.54
CA THR A 100 -0.50 -5.39 -8.92
C THR A 100 0.47 -6.50 -9.29
N ALA A 101 -0.02 -7.45 -10.08
CA ALA A 101 0.80 -8.52 -10.63
C ALA A 101 1.23 -8.17 -12.06
N PHE A 102 2.45 -8.54 -12.43
CA PHE A 102 2.98 -8.36 -13.78
C PHE A 102 3.89 -9.53 -14.16
N LYS A 103 4.02 -9.76 -15.47
CA LYS A 103 4.88 -10.82 -16.00
C LYS A 103 6.27 -10.26 -16.25
N VAL A 104 7.29 -10.98 -15.80
CA VAL A 104 8.70 -10.69 -16.05
C VAL A 104 9.27 -11.83 -16.88
N ARG A 105 10.03 -11.47 -17.91
CA ARG A 105 10.85 -12.40 -18.68
C ARG A 105 12.31 -12.07 -18.42
N ASP A 106 12.99 -12.94 -17.69
CA ASP A 106 14.43 -12.82 -17.49
C ASP A 106 15.14 -13.15 -18.83
N PRO A 107 15.96 -12.24 -19.37
CA PRO A 107 16.69 -12.48 -20.62
C PRO A 107 17.83 -13.50 -20.48
N ASP A 108 18.23 -13.88 -19.26
CA ASP A 108 19.31 -14.84 -19.04
C ASP A 108 18.94 -16.24 -19.57
N PRO A 109 19.75 -16.86 -20.45
CA PRO A 109 19.56 -18.23 -20.92
C PRO A 109 19.53 -19.27 -19.79
N SER A 110 20.15 -18.97 -18.65
CA SER A 110 20.19 -19.81 -17.45
C SER A 110 19.16 -19.41 -16.38
N ALA A 111 18.19 -18.57 -16.75
CA ALA A 111 17.18 -18.07 -15.83
C ALA A 111 16.31 -19.17 -15.22
N VAL A 112 15.89 -18.94 -13.98
CA VAL A 112 14.94 -19.82 -13.29
C VAL A 112 13.61 -19.90 -14.05
N ASP A 113 12.98 -21.07 -14.04
CA ASP A 113 11.67 -21.29 -14.67
C ASP A 113 11.63 -20.89 -16.16
N GLY A 114 12.73 -21.11 -16.89
CA GLY A 114 12.85 -20.72 -18.31
C GLY A 114 12.74 -19.21 -18.55
N GLY A 115 13.06 -18.42 -17.52
CA GLY A 115 12.92 -16.97 -17.52
C GLY A 115 11.53 -16.46 -17.18
N HIS A 116 10.57 -17.34 -16.85
CA HIS A 116 9.22 -16.94 -16.45
C HIS A 116 9.17 -16.59 -14.97
N VAL A 117 9.03 -15.30 -14.68
CA VAL A 117 8.94 -14.80 -13.31
C VAL A 117 7.65 -14.01 -13.13
N LEU A 118 6.92 -14.31 -12.06
CA LEU A 118 5.74 -13.54 -11.66
C LEU A 118 6.18 -12.41 -10.74
N GLY A 119 6.04 -11.17 -11.20
CA GLY A 119 6.30 -9.98 -10.40
C GLY A 119 5.06 -9.52 -9.65
N LEU A 120 5.24 -9.17 -8.38
CA LEU A 120 4.27 -8.48 -7.56
C LEU A 120 4.82 -7.09 -7.23
N ARG A 121 4.03 -6.05 -7.48
CA ARG A 121 4.36 -4.66 -7.19
C ARG A 121 3.50 -4.19 -6.04
N PHE A 122 4.12 -3.73 -4.96
CA PHE A 122 3.46 -3.13 -3.81
C PHE A 122 3.74 -1.63 -3.81
N GLU A 123 2.68 -0.83 -3.91
CA GLU A 123 2.76 0.62 -3.88
C GLU A 123 2.22 1.14 -2.55
N ILE A 124 2.97 2.07 -1.96
CA ILE A 124 2.60 2.75 -0.73
C ILE A 124 2.46 4.23 -1.05
N MET A 125 1.39 4.82 -0.53
CA MET A 125 1.19 6.25 -0.56
C MET A 125 1.41 6.79 0.85
N THR A 126 2.23 7.81 0.96
CA THR A 126 2.49 8.51 2.22
C THR A 126 2.50 10.00 1.92
N ARG A 127 1.81 10.82 2.73
CA ARG A 127 1.79 12.28 2.57
C ARG A 127 1.47 12.74 1.13
N GLY A 128 0.42 12.18 0.53
CA GLY A 128 -0.06 12.62 -0.78
C GLY A 128 0.72 12.11 -2.00
N HIS A 129 1.80 11.33 -1.82
CA HIS A 129 2.61 10.83 -2.94
C HIS A 129 2.91 9.34 -2.81
N PHE A 130 3.13 8.68 -3.95
CA PHE A 130 3.57 7.29 -3.99
C PHE A 130 5.07 7.20 -3.72
N LEU A 131 5.45 6.32 -2.81
CA LEU A 131 6.84 5.94 -2.57
C LEU A 131 7.35 5.03 -3.68
N GLN A 132 8.66 4.81 -3.70
CA GLN A 132 9.24 3.79 -4.55
C GLN A 132 8.58 2.43 -4.25
N PRO A 133 8.03 1.73 -5.27
CA PRO A 133 7.33 0.48 -5.05
C PRO A 133 8.28 -0.63 -4.58
N TYR A 134 7.76 -1.53 -3.75
CA TYR A 134 8.44 -2.78 -3.46
C TYR A 134 8.05 -3.84 -4.46
N TYR A 135 9.02 -4.67 -4.81
CA TYR A 135 8.85 -5.77 -5.73
C TYR A 135 9.09 -7.09 -5.03
N VAL A 136 8.25 -8.08 -5.32
CA VAL A 136 8.48 -9.49 -4.97
C VAL A 136 8.36 -10.30 -6.23
N MET A 137 9.42 -11.04 -6.55
CA MET A 137 9.52 -11.89 -7.72
C MET A 137 9.33 -13.33 -7.30
N LEU A 138 8.37 -14.02 -7.92
CA LEU A 138 8.02 -15.41 -7.65
C LEU A 138 8.41 -16.29 -8.84
N ASN A 139 8.97 -17.46 -8.56
CA ASN A 139 9.27 -18.50 -9.55
C ASN A 139 8.58 -19.83 -9.17
N ARG A 140 8.62 -20.82 -10.07
CA ARG A 140 8.12 -22.18 -9.85
C ARG A 140 9.26 -23.18 -9.77
N PRO A 141 9.89 -23.39 -8.60
CA PRO A 141 11.09 -24.21 -8.50
C PRO A 141 10.82 -25.71 -8.35
N TYR A 142 9.57 -26.18 -8.31
CA TYR A 142 9.22 -27.54 -7.93
C TYR A 142 8.83 -28.39 -9.16
N PRO A 143 9.70 -29.28 -9.64
CA PRO A 143 9.36 -30.24 -10.70
C PRO A 143 8.19 -31.13 -10.24
N GLY A 144 7.16 -31.27 -11.08
CA GLY A 144 5.94 -32.03 -10.74
C GLY A 144 4.86 -31.25 -9.98
N ASN A 145 5.15 -30.06 -9.46
CA ASN A 145 4.18 -29.22 -8.74
C ASN A 145 4.16 -27.77 -9.29
N PRO A 146 3.72 -27.55 -10.55
CA PRO A 146 3.84 -26.25 -11.23
C PRO A 146 2.96 -25.15 -10.62
N LYS A 147 2.04 -25.48 -9.73
CA LYS A 147 1.19 -24.52 -9.01
C LYS A 147 1.89 -23.89 -7.80
N PHE A 148 2.97 -24.51 -7.31
CA PHE A 148 3.69 -24.02 -6.13
C PHE A 148 4.70 -22.95 -6.54
N LEU A 149 4.62 -21.82 -5.85
CA LEU A 149 5.46 -20.66 -6.04
C LEU A 149 6.46 -20.54 -4.89
N ARG A 150 7.61 -19.92 -5.18
CA ARG A 150 8.60 -19.53 -4.18
C ARG A 150 9.08 -18.10 -4.46
N ILE A 151 9.45 -17.40 -3.41
CA ILE A 151 10.13 -16.11 -3.54
C ILE A 151 11.51 -16.35 -4.17
N HIS A 152 11.77 -15.67 -5.28
CA HIS A 152 13.04 -15.64 -5.97
C HIS A 152 13.89 -14.45 -5.55
N ARG A 153 13.35 -13.22 -5.66
CA ARG A 153 14.00 -11.95 -5.29
C ARG A 153 12.99 -10.96 -4.74
N HIS A 154 13.41 -10.00 -3.95
CA HIS A 154 12.54 -8.91 -3.49
C HIS A 154 13.33 -7.64 -3.16
N THR A 155 12.61 -6.51 -3.07
CA THR A 155 13.15 -5.22 -2.59
C THR A 155 12.55 -4.80 -1.23
N VAL A 156 11.78 -5.68 -0.59
CA VAL A 156 11.18 -5.44 0.73
C VAL A 156 12.27 -5.29 1.81
N PRO A 157 12.22 -4.25 2.67
CA PRO A 157 13.18 -4.03 3.75
C PRO A 157 13.26 -5.21 4.74
N PRO A 158 14.44 -5.45 5.36
CA PRO A 158 14.61 -6.52 6.37
C PRO A 158 13.72 -6.37 7.61
N ALA A 159 13.27 -5.15 7.91
CA ALA A 159 12.33 -4.84 8.99
C ALA A 159 10.95 -5.50 8.83
N ILE A 160 10.64 -6.02 7.64
CA ILE A 160 9.38 -6.67 7.32
C ILE A 160 9.63 -8.19 7.25
N PRO A 161 8.86 -9.03 7.97
CA PRO A 161 9.15 -10.45 8.15
C PRO A 161 8.73 -11.31 6.94
N LEU A 162 9.24 -10.99 5.75
CA LEU A 162 8.92 -11.65 4.49
C LEU A 162 9.16 -13.18 4.52
N PRO A 163 10.28 -13.72 5.07
CA PRO A 163 10.49 -15.16 5.12
C PRO A 163 9.43 -15.88 5.96
N GLY A 164 9.02 -15.28 7.08
CA GLY A 164 7.97 -15.82 7.95
C GLY A 164 6.60 -15.83 7.27
N LEU A 165 6.28 -14.78 6.51
CA LEU A 165 5.06 -14.73 5.70
C LEU A 165 5.07 -15.76 4.57
N ALA A 166 6.21 -15.95 3.92
CA ALA A 166 6.38 -16.95 2.86
C ALA A 166 6.24 -18.37 3.41
N ALA A 167 6.85 -18.69 4.55
CA ALA A 167 6.73 -20.01 5.17
C ALA A 167 5.27 -20.35 5.55
N ARG A 168 4.49 -19.34 5.99
CA ARG A 168 3.08 -19.52 6.38
C ARG A 168 2.12 -19.66 5.21
N HIS A 169 2.35 -18.94 4.11
CA HIS A 169 1.38 -18.82 3.02
C HIS A 169 1.83 -19.42 1.69
N LEU A 170 3.14 -19.57 1.50
CA LEU A 170 3.77 -20.20 0.34
C LEU A 170 4.66 -21.39 0.78
N PRO A 171 4.14 -22.36 1.57
CA PRO A 171 4.92 -23.51 2.00
C PRO A 171 5.41 -24.35 0.81
N ALA A 172 6.58 -24.95 0.95
CA ALA A 172 7.10 -25.91 -0.03
C ALA A 172 6.20 -27.17 -0.05
N PRO A 173 6.03 -27.82 -1.21
CA PRO A 173 5.35 -29.11 -1.27
C PRO A 173 6.13 -30.14 -0.45
N LYS A 174 5.43 -30.96 0.33
CA LYS A 174 6.06 -32.11 1.01
C LYS A 174 6.51 -33.08 -0.08
N GLN A 175 7.81 -33.36 -0.15
CA GLN A 175 8.29 -34.51 -0.91
C GLN A 175 7.66 -35.74 -0.26
N GLN A 176 6.98 -36.58 -1.04
CA GLN A 176 6.62 -37.92 -0.58
C GLN A 176 7.94 -38.67 -0.38
N THR A 177 8.53 -38.55 0.80
CA THR A 177 9.54 -39.51 1.23
C THR A 177 8.81 -40.83 1.40
N GLU A 178 9.29 -41.88 0.73
CA GLU A 178 8.78 -43.25 0.79
C GLU A 178 9.00 -43.91 2.17
N ASP A 179 8.78 -43.20 3.27
CA ASP A 179 8.83 -43.82 4.60
C ASP A 179 7.45 -44.35 4.97
N ARG A 180 7.35 -45.66 4.70
CA ARG A 180 6.35 -46.63 5.12
C ARG A 180 6.11 -46.50 6.63
N GLY A 181 4.91 -46.10 7.04
CA GLY A 181 4.56 -46.11 8.47
C GLY A 181 3.20 -45.52 8.79
N GLU A 182 2.21 -46.41 8.82
CA GLU A 182 0.98 -46.34 9.62
C GLU A 182 -0.20 -45.47 9.16
N GLU A 183 -1.34 -46.16 9.07
CA GLU A 183 -2.68 -45.64 8.81
C GLU A 183 -3.08 -44.62 9.88
N GLY A 184 -3.05 -43.34 9.50
CA GLY A 184 -3.58 -42.25 10.31
C GLY A 184 -3.77 -41.02 9.43
N THR A 185 -5.01 -40.79 9.02
CA THR A 185 -5.56 -39.57 8.37
C THR A 185 -4.51 -38.64 7.74
N LEU A 186 -4.11 -38.93 6.50
CA LEU A 186 -3.14 -38.11 5.74
C LEU A 186 -3.52 -36.62 5.82
N PRO A 187 -2.68 -35.75 6.40
CA PRO A 187 -2.92 -34.32 6.36
C PRO A 187 -2.87 -33.87 4.89
N SER A 188 -3.90 -33.15 4.45
CA SER A 188 -3.97 -32.61 3.09
C SER A 188 -2.67 -31.88 2.71
N PRO A 189 -2.23 -31.95 1.45
CA PRO A 189 -1.01 -31.30 1.03
C PRO A 189 -1.09 -29.80 1.36
N PRO A 190 0.01 -29.18 1.83
CA PRO A 190 -0.01 -27.79 2.25
C PRO A 190 -0.45 -26.91 1.08
N LYS A 191 -1.65 -26.33 1.18
CA LYS A 191 -2.23 -25.48 0.14
C LYS A 191 -1.58 -24.10 0.21
N GLN A 192 -0.87 -23.71 -0.85
CA GLN A 192 -0.41 -22.33 -0.97
C GLN A 192 -1.58 -21.38 -1.20
N ASP A 193 -1.50 -20.21 -0.58
CA ASP A 193 -2.47 -19.13 -0.71
C ASP A 193 -1.74 -17.82 -1.01
N ILE A 194 -1.61 -17.54 -2.31
CA ILE A 194 -0.96 -16.31 -2.78
C ILE A 194 -1.74 -15.06 -2.39
N GLU A 195 -3.07 -15.12 -2.34
CA GLU A 195 -3.89 -13.96 -1.98
C GLU A 195 -3.65 -13.58 -0.52
N ARG A 196 -3.62 -14.57 0.37
CA ARG A 196 -3.36 -14.34 1.79
C ARG A 196 -1.91 -13.92 2.05
N PHE A 197 -0.96 -14.46 1.28
CA PHE A 197 0.43 -13.96 1.29
C PHE A 197 0.47 -12.47 0.93
N VAL A 198 -0.13 -12.10 -0.21
CA VAL A 198 -0.14 -10.72 -0.72
C VAL A 198 -0.83 -9.77 0.26
N LYS A 199 -2.00 -10.13 0.78
CA LYS A 199 -2.75 -9.32 1.76
C LYS A 199 -1.95 -9.12 3.04
N SER A 200 -1.32 -10.18 3.54
CA SER A 200 -0.51 -10.12 4.77
C SER A 200 0.74 -9.27 4.56
N LEU A 201 1.45 -9.44 3.44
CA LEU A 201 2.63 -8.64 3.12
C LEU A 201 2.30 -7.16 2.91
N ARG A 202 1.22 -6.85 2.19
CA ARG A 202 0.71 -5.47 2.04
C ARG A 202 0.46 -4.86 3.41
N ARG A 203 -0.21 -5.60 4.30
CA ARG A 203 -0.51 -5.11 5.66
C ARG A 203 0.76 -4.80 6.45
N GLU A 204 1.75 -5.68 6.43
CA GLU A 204 3.02 -5.46 7.15
C GLU A 204 3.82 -4.28 6.58
N ILE A 205 3.84 -4.13 5.25
CA ILE A 205 4.42 -2.97 4.58
C ILE A 205 3.74 -1.67 5.03
N MET A 206 2.40 -1.64 5.05
CA MET A 206 1.65 -0.46 5.47
C MET A 206 1.88 -0.13 6.93
N ARG A 207 1.88 -1.13 7.81
CA ARG A 207 2.17 -0.94 9.25
C ARG A 207 3.53 -0.32 9.48
N TYR A 208 4.56 -0.81 8.79
CA TYR A 208 5.90 -0.24 8.85
C TYR A 208 5.92 1.25 8.47
N HIS A 209 5.31 1.61 7.32
CA HIS A 209 5.26 3.01 6.87
C HIS A 209 4.39 3.89 7.76
N ASN A 210 3.30 3.37 8.32
CA ASN A 210 2.47 4.09 9.28
C ASN A 210 3.27 4.41 10.54
N ARG A 211 4.05 3.46 11.09
CA ARG A 211 4.91 3.70 12.25
C ARG A 211 5.99 4.75 11.98
N LEU A 212 6.61 4.71 10.78
CA LEU A 212 7.54 5.75 10.35
C LEU A 212 6.87 7.13 10.27
N GLY A 213 5.66 7.19 9.72
CA GLY A 213 4.85 8.40 9.64
C GLY A 213 4.55 8.98 11.03
N VAL A 214 4.00 8.15 11.92
CA VAL A 214 3.69 8.50 13.31
C VAL A 214 4.93 9.00 14.06
N SER A 215 6.07 8.33 13.90
CA SER A 215 7.33 8.76 14.54
C SER A 215 7.80 10.13 14.01
N ALA A 216 7.66 10.36 12.70
CA ALA A 216 8.03 11.63 12.07
C ALA A 216 7.07 12.76 12.45
N ASP A 217 5.79 12.45 12.63
CA ASP A 217 4.78 13.43 13.05
C ASP A 217 4.94 13.77 14.54
N LEU A 218 5.23 12.79 15.41
CA LEU A 218 5.61 13.03 16.81
C LEU A 218 6.84 13.96 16.91
N ARG A 219 7.88 13.67 16.13
CA ARG A 219 9.08 14.53 16.06
C ARG A 219 8.73 15.96 15.62
N ARG A 220 7.81 16.10 14.66
CA ARG A 220 7.38 17.41 14.17
C ARG A 220 6.59 18.17 15.25
N SER A 221 5.63 17.54 15.92
CA SER A 221 4.84 18.18 16.97
C SER A 221 5.74 18.67 18.10
N LEU A 222 6.60 17.77 18.61
CA LEU A 222 7.50 18.10 19.71
C LEU A 222 8.61 19.10 19.31
N GLY A 223 9.13 19.06 18.08
CA GLY A 223 10.15 20.00 17.59
C GLY A 223 9.62 21.38 17.17
N ALA A 224 8.37 21.46 16.70
CA ALA A 224 7.75 22.71 16.28
C ALA A 224 7.20 23.53 17.45
N HIS A 225 6.92 22.91 18.59
CA HIS A 225 6.33 23.58 19.76
C HIS A 225 7.32 23.83 20.91
N SER A 226 8.44 23.10 20.95
CA SER A 226 9.52 23.31 21.93
C SER A 226 10.36 24.56 21.69
N SER A 227 10.49 25.02 20.45
CA SER A 227 11.50 26.02 20.07
C SER A 227 11.06 27.49 20.23
N HIS A 228 9.76 27.81 20.26
CA HIS A 228 9.31 29.21 20.25
C HIS A 228 8.28 29.58 21.32
N GLY A 229 7.61 28.61 21.95
CA GLY A 229 6.60 28.85 22.99
C GLY A 229 7.06 28.57 24.43
N LEU A 230 8.16 27.83 24.60
CA LEU A 230 8.65 27.34 25.89
C LEU A 230 10.00 27.93 26.31
N MET A 231 10.65 28.75 25.47
CA MET A 231 11.91 29.39 25.86
C MET A 231 11.67 30.38 27.00
N ALA A 232 12.41 30.20 28.09
CA ALA A 232 12.43 31.15 29.19
C ALA A 232 13.07 32.48 28.73
N ALA A 233 12.89 33.54 29.51
CA ALA A 233 13.42 34.87 29.20
C ALA A 233 14.96 34.91 29.07
N ASP A 234 15.66 33.88 29.58
CA ASP A 234 17.10 33.69 29.48
C ASP A 234 17.54 32.86 28.26
N GLY A 235 16.59 32.41 27.43
CA GLY A 235 16.85 31.56 26.25
C GLY A 235 17.07 30.09 26.56
N SER A 236 16.90 29.65 27.83
CA SER A 236 16.98 28.24 28.21
C SER A 236 15.65 27.51 27.97
N LEU A 237 15.73 26.22 27.67
CA LEU A 237 14.58 25.33 27.57
C LEU A 237 14.21 24.79 28.97
N PRO A 238 12.93 24.59 29.28
CA PRO A 238 12.53 23.99 30.54
C PRO A 238 13.05 22.55 30.62
N PRO A 239 13.39 22.04 31.81
CA PRO A 239 13.99 20.72 31.98
C PRO A 239 13.11 19.59 31.43
N ASN A 240 11.78 19.78 31.49
CA ASN A 240 10.79 18.84 30.96
C ASN A 240 10.59 18.91 29.43
N ALA A 241 11.26 19.82 28.71
CA ALA A 241 11.17 19.90 27.26
C ALA A 241 11.89 18.74 26.57
N ILE A 242 11.28 18.22 25.49
CA ILE A 242 11.90 17.23 24.61
C ILE A 242 12.82 17.95 23.62
N VAL A 243 14.09 17.53 23.57
CA VAL A 243 15.10 18.07 22.65
C VAL A 243 15.33 17.17 21.43
N ASP A 244 15.13 15.86 21.55
CA ASP A 244 15.27 14.92 20.43
C ASP A 244 14.22 13.80 20.46
N VAL A 245 13.82 13.39 19.25
CA VAL A 245 12.91 12.27 18.99
C VAL A 245 13.50 11.46 17.83
N SER A 246 13.88 10.22 18.11
CA SER A 246 14.53 9.35 17.14
C SER A 246 13.99 7.91 17.20
N ILE A 247 14.06 7.20 16.07
CA ILE A 247 13.69 5.78 16.00
C ILE A 247 14.85 4.96 16.58
N ALA A 248 14.55 4.06 17.51
CA ALA A 248 15.54 3.28 18.26
C ALA A 248 15.77 1.88 17.70
N ASP A 249 14.94 1.41 16.77
CA ASP A 249 15.01 0.07 16.19
C ASP A 249 14.72 0.06 14.68
N THR A 250 15.12 -1.01 14.00
CA THR A 250 14.92 -1.12 12.54
C THR A 250 13.45 -1.28 12.14
N GLU A 251 12.59 -1.80 13.03
CA GLU A 251 11.16 -2.01 12.76
C GLU A 251 10.29 -0.78 13.05
N ALA A 252 10.90 0.28 13.57
CA ALA A 252 10.23 1.49 14.04
C ALA A 252 9.15 1.23 15.10
N LYS A 253 9.34 0.20 15.94
CA LYS A 253 8.46 -0.08 17.08
C LYS A 253 8.89 0.65 18.34
N GLN A 254 10.13 1.11 18.40
CA GLN A 254 10.70 1.80 19.55
C GLN A 254 11.09 3.22 19.16
N ILE A 255 10.56 4.21 19.87
CA ILE A 255 10.96 5.61 19.76
C ILE A 255 11.77 5.96 21.01
N ARG A 256 12.92 6.59 20.78
CA ARG A 256 13.71 7.25 21.80
C ARG A 256 13.31 8.72 21.89
N LEU A 257 13.14 9.18 23.11
CA LEU A 257 12.91 10.58 23.47
C LEU A 257 14.07 11.03 24.36
N THR A 258 14.53 12.26 24.18
CA THR A 258 15.55 12.87 25.04
C THR A 258 15.07 14.22 25.52
N TRP A 259 15.15 14.45 26.84
CA TRP A 259 14.76 15.68 27.52
C TRP A 259 15.95 16.64 27.64
N ALA A 260 15.65 17.91 27.90
CA ALA A 260 16.66 18.95 28.13
C ALA A 260 17.52 18.70 29.38
N ASP A 261 16.96 18.02 30.39
CA ASP A 261 17.67 17.60 31.61
C ASP A 261 18.38 16.24 31.48
N GLU A 262 18.64 15.81 30.25
CA GLU A 262 19.34 14.58 29.90
C GLU A 262 18.60 13.27 30.24
N ARG A 263 17.35 13.34 30.73
CA ARG A 263 16.50 12.14 30.83
C ARG A 263 16.26 11.56 29.44
N ASN A 264 16.16 10.23 29.40
CA ASN A 264 15.90 9.47 28.19
C ASN A 264 14.64 8.63 28.35
N GLY A 265 13.80 8.63 27.35
CA GLY A 265 12.54 7.90 27.31
C GLY A 265 12.54 6.89 26.19
N ARG A 266 11.87 5.78 26.42
CA ARG A 266 11.62 4.75 25.42
C ARG A 266 10.14 4.46 25.36
N LEU A 267 9.56 4.80 24.21
CA LEU A 267 8.20 4.46 23.85
C LEU A 267 8.24 3.23 22.96
N VAL A 268 7.42 2.23 23.29
CA VAL A 268 7.21 1.04 22.47
C VAL A 268 5.78 1.09 21.95
N MET A 269 5.62 1.01 20.63
CA MET A 269 4.32 0.97 19.96
C MET A 269 4.04 -0.40 19.35
N ASP A 270 2.76 -0.73 19.19
CA ASP A 270 2.32 -1.90 18.45
C ASP A 270 2.20 -1.62 16.94
N ASP A 271 1.66 -2.60 16.22
CA ASP A 271 1.43 -2.52 14.78
C ASP A 271 0.36 -1.49 14.37
N ASP A 272 -0.51 -1.09 15.29
CA ASP A 272 -1.62 -0.16 15.06
C ASP A 272 -1.29 1.26 15.57
N GLY A 273 -0.05 1.48 16.02
CA GLY A 273 0.43 2.78 16.50
C GLY A 273 -0.06 3.13 17.91
N ARG A 274 -0.50 2.14 18.69
CA ARG A 274 -0.83 2.31 20.11
C ARG A 274 0.40 2.15 20.96
N VAL A 275 0.47 2.90 22.04
CA VAL A 275 1.59 2.80 22.97
C VAL A 275 1.39 1.59 23.89
N VAL A 276 2.29 0.62 23.77
CA VAL A 276 2.27 -0.60 24.59
C VAL A 276 3.07 -0.39 25.88
N LYS A 277 4.16 0.37 25.80
CA LYS A 277 5.05 0.59 26.94
C LYS A 277 5.71 1.95 26.83
N PHE A 278 5.74 2.66 27.94
CA PHE A 278 6.51 3.90 28.10
C PHE A 278 7.44 3.76 29.30
N MET A 279 8.69 4.17 29.16
CA MET A 279 9.70 4.10 30.21
C MET A 279 10.59 5.34 30.15
N VAL A 280 10.88 5.93 31.31
CA VAL A 280 11.81 7.06 31.45
C VAL A 280 13.01 6.65 32.31
N PHE A 281 14.18 7.14 31.92
CA PHE A 281 15.47 6.90 32.56
C PHE A 281 16.13 8.25 32.85
N GLY A 282 16.49 8.49 34.11
CA GLY A 282 17.30 9.62 34.54
C GLY A 282 18.70 9.19 34.98
N ALA A 283 19.41 10.09 35.66
CA ALA A 283 20.79 9.87 36.11
C ALA A 283 20.95 8.67 37.07
N GLU A 284 19.96 8.45 37.95
CA GLU A 284 19.97 7.35 38.93
C GLU A 284 19.30 6.06 38.42
N GLY A 285 19.03 5.98 37.11
CA GLY A 285 18.39 4.82 36.48
C GLY A 285 16.94 5.08 36.13
N ARG A 286 16.06 4.09 36.32
CA ARG A 286 14.67 4.19 35.86
C ARG A 286 13.87 5.16 36.74
N ASP A 287 13.37 6.22 36.12
CA ASP A 287 12.52 7.22 36.76
C ASP A 287 11.07 6.69 36.78
N TRP A 288 10.67 6.11 37.90
CA TRP A 288 9.36 5.49 38.05
C TRP A 288 8.21 6.50 38.20
N GLU A 289 8.51 7.67 38.74
CA GLU A 289 7.52 8.72 38.98
C GLU A 289 7.08 9.36 37.66
N THR A 290 8.03 9.80 36.86
CA THR A 290 7.75 10.34 35.52
C THR A 290 7.16 9.25 34.61
N THR A 291 7.63 8.00 34.73
CA THR A 291 7.04 6.88 33.98
C THR A 291 5.58 6.64 34.35
N ARG A 292 5.20 6.80 35.63
CA ARG A 292 3.82 6.61 36.07
C ARG A 292 2.93 7.77 35.60
N GLN A 293 3.36 9.01 35.80
CA GLN A 293 2.63 10.21 35.37
C GLN A 293 2.36 10.20 33.86
N LEU A 294 3.36 9.85 33.05
CA LEU A 294 3.23 9.78 31.59
C LEU A 294 2.73 8.41 31.07
N GLY A 295 2.68 7.39 31.93
CA GLY A 295 2.31 6.03 31.55
C GLY A 295 0.82 5.70 31.71
N GLU A 296 0.08 6.50 32.50
CA GLU A 296 -1.36 6.32 32.70
C GLU A 296 -2.18 6.74 31.46
N SER A 297 -1.59 7.47 30.50
CA SER A 297 -2.22 7.73 29.20
C SER A 297 -2.12 6.52 28.28
N GLN A 298 -3.05 5.58 28.40
CA GLN A 298 -3.24 4.55 27.39
C GLN A 298 -3.86 5.16 26.14
N GLY A 299 -3.03 5.48 25.14
CA GLY A 299 -3.46 6.18 23.93
C GLY A 299 -2.66 5.84 22.68
N HIS A 300 -3.02 6.50 21.58
CA HIS A 300 -2.21 6.49 20.37
C HIS A 300 -0.95 7.35 20.58
N VAL A 301 0.09 7.13 19.78
CA VAL A 301 1.32 7.94 19.87
C VAL A 301 1.05 9.45 19.68
N GLU A 302 -0.02 9.81 18.96
CA GLU A 302 -0.47 11.19 18.79
C GLU A 302 -0.92 11.84 20.10
N ASP A 303 -1.55 11.07 20.99
CA ASP A 303 -2.00 11.55 22.31
C ASP A 303 -0.79 11.80 23.23
N VAL A 304 0.26 10.98 23.08
CA VAL A 304 1.52 11.17 23.80
C VAL A 304 2.18 12.49 23.45
N ALA A 305 2.08 12.96 22.20
CA ALA A 305 2.63 14.26 21.82
C ALA A 305 2.00 15.40 22.66
N LYS A 306 0.67 15.43 22.75
CA LYS A 306 -0.07 16.44 23.53
C LYS A 306 0.23 16.35 25.03
N MET A 307 0.32 15.13 25.55
CA MET A 307 0.64 14.90 26.96
C MET A 307 2.07 15.36 27.29
N LEU A 308 3.05 15.09 26.44
CA LEU A 308 4.43 15.56 26.62
C LEU A 308 4.53 17.09 26.55
N GLU A 309 3.73 17.73 25.69
CA GLU A 309 3.64 19.20 25.62
C GLU A 309 3.03 19.80 26.90
N GLN A 310 1.98 19.20 27.45
CA GLN A 310 1.38 19.64 28.72
C GLN A 310 2.36 19.49 29.88
N PHE A 311 3.07 18.35 29.93
CA PHE A 311 4.10 18.09 30.92
C PHE A 311 5.27 19.07 30.83
N ALA A 312 5.69 19.45 29.61
CA ALA A 312 6.70 20.47 29.38
C ALA A 312 6.24 21.88 29.82
N ALA A 313 4.94 22.17 29.68
CA ALA A 313 4.34 23.44 30.10
C ALA A 313 4.05 23.53 31.62
N GLY A 314 4.33 22.47 32.39
CA GLY A 314 4.07 22.42 33.84
C GLY A 314 2.59 22.48 34.20
N ARG A 315 1.69 22.17 33.26
CA ARG A 315 0.26 22.05 33.52
C ARG A 315 -0.02 20.60 33.90
N GLU A 316 -0.26 20.34 35.17
CA GLU A 316 -0.78 19.04 35.61
C GLU A 316 -2.12 18.76 34.90
N SER A 317 -2.29 17.53 34.42
CA SER A 317 -3.51 17.01 33.80
C SER A 317 -4.62 16.79 34.81
#